data_AF-L0I902-F1
#
_entry.id   AF-L0I902-F1
#
_cell.length_a   1.000
_cell.length_b   1.000
_cell.length_c   1.000
_cell.angle_alpha   90.00
_cell.angle_beta   90.00
_cell.angle_gamma   90.00
#
_symmetry.space_group_name_H-M   'P 1'
#
loop_
_entity.id
_entity.type
_entity.pdbx_description
1 polymer ?
#
loop_
_entity_poly.entity_id
_entity_poly.type
_entity_poly.pdbx_seq_one_letter_code
_entity_poly.pdbx_strand_id
1 'polypeptide(L)'
;MTLGHDLAREQWVPHGRGVHVRQAPPVCHEMPSRLSGSYEGLPEATTMTDDTPIAHGIDRETLEGFAEHAATDPDAVQLGLGASATYEGMAAHSLAKVDSYELGGETIARETREYTIPYGAWKEVLDAGGWIGATDRIEPVEAALSALAACLNVGISINAAANGVEIDSLRTHVRTDFDPAVLFSLADLHEAESVYENLTAEIEIDGPDVDAEQVDEWARRAPVYTLVSLAQDVEMDITTPAKVAGDD
;
A
#
# COMPACT_ATOMS: atom_id res chain seq x y z
N MET A 1 61.21 -15.41 21.70
CA MET A 1 62.62 -15.00 21.48
C MET A 1 62.88 -14.94 19.98
N THR A 2 63.87 -14.14 19.56
CA THR A 2 64.24 -13.70 18.17
C THR A 2 63.20 -12.78 17.52
N LEU A 3 63.43 -11.44 17.56
CA LEU A 3 64.17 -10.60 16.58
C LEU A 3 63.41 -10.53 15.25
N GLY A 4 63.00 -9.39 14.69
CA GLY A 4 63.56 -8.04 14.66
C GLY A 4 63.65 -7.61 13.18
N HIS A 5 63.52 -6.31 12.90
CA HIS A 5 63.59 -5.60 11.60
C HIS A 5 62.24 -5.45 10.85
N ASP A 6 61.59 -4.29 10.79
CA ASP A 6 62.02 -2.96 10.29
C ASP A 6 62.13 -2.93 8.75
N LEU A 7 61.19 -2.23 8.10
CA LEU A 7 61.45 -1.15 7.12
C LEU A 7 60.18 -0.73 6.37
N ALA A 8 59.96 0.59 6.37
CA ALA A 8 58.94 1.33 5.65
C ALA A 8 59.11 1.30 4.12
N ARG A 9 57.99 1.50 3.39
CA ARG A 9 57.88 2.19 2.08
C ARG A 9 56.40 2.37 1.74
N GLU A 10 55.91 3.62 1.80
CA GLU A 10 55.59 4.47 0.63
C GLU A 10 54.31 4.04 -0.13
N GLN A 11 53.23 4.78 0.13
CA GLN A 11 52.53 5.64 -0.84
C GLN A 11 51.93 4.92 -2.05
N TRP A 12 50.62 4.71 -1.99
CA TRP A 12 49.78 4.82 -3.16
C TRP A 12 48.46 5.51 -2.80
N VAL A 13 48.22 6.66 -3.45
CA VAL A 13 46.94 7.35 -3.52
C VAL A 13 46.51 7.27 -4.98
N PRO A 14 45.23 6.97 -5.27
CA PRO A 14 44.58 7.54 -6.42
C PRO A 14 43.40 8.43 -5.99
N HIS A 15 43.52 9.69 -6.37
CA HIS A 15 42.40 10.59 -6.62
C HIS A 15 41.45 9.99 -7.65
N GLY A 16 40.14 10.20 -7.48
CA GLY A 16 39.19 9.76 -8.50
C GLY A 16 37.73 10.09 -8.26
N ARG A 17 37.40 11.37 -8.40
CA ARG A 17 36.10 11.93 -8.82
C ARG A 17 34.94 11.88 -7.82
N GLY A 18 34.66 13.07 -7.28
CA GLY A 18 33.46 13.38 -6.51
C GLY A 18 32.20 13.15 -7.32
N VAL A 19 31.22 12.53 -6.65
CA VAL A 19 29.83 12.49 -7.09
C VAL A 19 29.26 13.87 -6.80
N HIS A 20 28.96 14.62 -7.86
CA HIS A 20 28.09 15.78 -7.76
C HIS A 20 26.70 15.30 -7.33
N VAL A 21 26.39 15.44 -6.03
CA VAL A 21 25.01 15.44 -5.55
C VAL A 21 24.34 16.65 -6.18
N ARG A 22 23.47 16.44 -7.17
CA ARG A 22 22.61 17.50 -7.68
C ARG A 22 21.61 17.83 -6.57
N GLN A 23 21.74 19.03 -6.01
CA GLN A 23 20.72 19.64 -5.18
C GLN A 23 19.40 19.71 -5.97
N ALA A 24 18.31 19.29 -5.34
CA ALA A 24 16.97 19.52 -5.86
C ALA A 24 16.72 21.03 -6.00
N PRO A 25 16.08 21.50 -7.08
CA PRO A 25 15.75 22.91 -7.23
C PRO A 25 14.68 23.34 -6.20
N PRO A 26 14.66 24.63 -5.81
CA PRO A 26 13.71 25.14 -4.84
C PRO A 26 12.29 25.12 -5.41
N VAL A 27 11.34 24.81 -4.52
CA VAL A 27 9.90 24.87 -4.76
C VAL A 27 9.52 26.30 -5.15
N CYS A 28 9.03 26.49 -6.37
CA CYS A 28 8.36 27.72 -6.79
C CYS A 28 6.94 27.39 -7.24
N HIS A 29 6.00 28.12 -6.65
CA HIS A 29 4.60 28.23 -7.02
C HIS A 29 4.41 28.44 -8.52
N GLU A 30 3.46 27.69 -9.10
CA GLU A 30 2.35 28.15 -9.95
C GLU A 30 1.71 26.91 -10.60
N MET A 31 0.52 26.52 -10.15
CA MET A 31 -0.27 25.46 -10.79
C MET A 31 -0.88 26.00 -12.10
N PRO A 32 -0.65 25.37 -13.26
CA PRO A 32 -1.36 25.74 -14.46
C PRO A 32 -2.81 25.30 -14.37
N SER A 33 -3.71 26.27 -14.31
CA SER A 33 -5.16 26.11 -14.46
C SER A 33 -5.47 25.59 -15.87
N ARG A 34 -5.81 24.31 -16.01
CA ARG A 34 -6.58 23.73 -17.13
C ARG A 34 -6.86 22.25 -16.85
N LEU A 35 -7.83 22.01 -15.97
CA LEU A 35 -8.59 20.76 -15.94
C LEU A 35 -9.93 21.08 -16.60
N SER A 36 -10.06 20.76 -17.89
CA SER A 36 -11.35 20.76 -18.60
C SER A 36 -11.69 19.31 -18.91
N GLY A 37 -12.09 18.57 -17.88
CA GLY A 37 -12.87 17.35 -17.98
C GLY A 37 -14.09 17.57 -17.10
N SER A 38 -15.25 17.83 -17.71
CA SER A 38 -16.49 18.12 -17.01
C SER A 38 -17.07 16.83 -16.46
N TYR A 39 -16.84 16.56 -15.18
CA TYR A 39 -17.71 15.70 -14.38
C TYR A 39 -18.97 16.52 -14.08
N GLU A 40 -19.98 16.43 -14.96
CA GLU A 40 -21.32 16.92 -14.64
C GLU A 40 -21.93 15.96 -13.61
N GLY A 41 -21.87 16.31 -12.32
CA GLY A 41 -22.60 15.58 -11.27
C GLY A 41 -22.02 15.63 -9.85
N LEU A 42 -20.74 15.95 -9.68
CA LEU A 42 -20.17 16.25 -8.36
C LEU A 42 -20.23 17.76 -8.12
N PRO A 43 -20.56 18.24 -6.90
CA PRO A 43 -20.57 19.67 -6.63
C PRO A 43 -19.18 20.28 -6.94
N GLU A 44 -19.15 21.33 -7.76
CA GLU A 44 -17.93 22.11 -8.02
C GLU A 44 -17.34 22.59 -6.69
N ALA A 45 -16.01 22.65 -6.60
CA ALA A 45 -15.30 23.10 -5.40
C ALA A 45 -15.80 24.48 -4.96
N THR A 46 -16.65 24.49 -3.92
CA THR A 46 -17.19 25.69 -3.31
C THR A 46 -16.04 26.52 -2.74
N THR A 47 -16.01 27.82 -3.06
CA THR A 47 -15.11 28.78 -2.42
C THR A 47 -15.23 28.65 -0.90
N MET A 48 -14.14 28.23 -0.25
CA MET A 48 -13.99 28.12 1.20
C MET A 48 -14.46 29.41 1.88
N THR A 49 -15.65 29.35 2.46
CA THR A 49 -16.12 30.29 3.48
C THR A 49 -15.55 29.86 4.82
N ASP A 50 -15.13 30.81 5.66
CA ASP A 50 -14.44 30.63 6.96
C ASP A 50 -15.29 29.89 8.04
N ASP A 51 -16.47 29.38 7.68
CA ASP A 51 -17.47 28.75 8.56
C ASP A 51 -17.75 27.27 8.23
N THR A 52 -17.08 26.66 7.24
CA THR A 52 -17.27 25.24 6.92
C THR A 52 -16.63 24.37 8.02
N PRO A 53 -17.37 23.44 8.67
CA PRO A 53 -16.84 22.64 9.77
C PRO A 53 -15.87 21.58 9.24
N ILE A 54 -14.61 21.97 9.07
CA ILE A 54 -13.52 21.07 8.73
C ILE A 54 -13.11 20.27 9.97
N ALA A 55 -13.15 18.94 9.89
CA ALA A 55 -12.67 18.02 10.93
C ALA A 55 -11.72 17.01 10.30
N HIS A 56 -10.52 16.82 10.87
CA HIS A 56 -9.48 15.92 10.34
C HIS A 56 -9.15 16.13 8.84
N GLY A 57 -9.28 17.36 8.35
CA GLY A 57 -9.09 17.70 6.94
C GLY A 57 -10.25 17.35 6.02
N ILE A 58 -11.40 16.94 6.56
CA ILE A 58 -12.63 16.64 5.82
C ILE A 58 -13.62 17.79 6.01
N ASP A 59 -14.14 18.31 4.91
CA ASP A 59 -15.36 19.11 4.90
C ASP A 59 -16.57 18.19 5.17
N ARG A 60 -17.17 18.36 6.35
CA ARG A 60 -18.26 17.52 6.80
C ARG A 60 -19.55 17.72 6.00
N GLU A 61 -19.82 18.94 5.53
CA GLU A 61 -21.00 19.21 4.70
C GLU A 61 -20.86 18.50 3.35
N THR A 62 -19.67 18.58 2.75
CA THR A 62 -19.37 17.84 1.50
C THR A 62 -19.46 16.32 1.72
N LEU A 63 -18.97 15.80 2.85
CA LEU A 63 -19.06 14.36 3.17
C LEU A 63 -20.51 13.91 3.37
N GLU A 64 -21.33 14.70 4.06
CA GLU A 64 -22.76 14.42 4.23
C GLU A 64 -23.48 14.39 2.88
N GLY A 65 -23.23 15.38 2.02
CA GLY A 65 -23.77 15.40 0.66
C GLY A 65 -23.33 14.20 -0.19
N PHE A 66 -22.07 13.77 -0.07
CA PHE A 66 -21.59 12.53 -0.71
C PHE A 66 -22.35 11.30 -0.19
N ALA A 67 -22.57 11.19 1.11
CA ALA A 67 -23.32 10.08 1.70
C ALA A 67 -24.78 10.05 1.26
N GLU A 68 -25.45 11.20 1.17
CA GLU A 68 -26.82 11.32 0.64
C GLU A 68 -26.91 10.92 -0.83
N HIS A 69 -25.94 11.35 -1.64
CA HIS A 69 -25.84 10.96 -3.04
C HIS A 69 -25.63 9.45 -3.17
N ALA A 70 -24.67 8.88 -2.45
CA ALA A 70 -24.39 7.45 -2.40
C ALA A 70 -25.62 6.62 -1.97
N ALA A 71 -26.44 7.13 -1.05
CA ALA A 71 -27.66 6.46 -0.62
C ALA A 71 -28.76 6.45 -1.70
N THR A 72 -28.77 7.46 -2.58
CA THR A 72 -29.76 7.61 -3.66
C THR A 72 -29.32 6.93 -4.95
N ASP A 73 -28.02 6.96 -5.24
CA ASP A 73 -27.40 6.37 -6.42
C ASP A 73 -26.10 5.62 -6.02
N PRO A 74 -26.23 4.38 -5.50
CA PRO A 74 -25.07 3.61 -5.05
C PRO A 74 -24.11 3.24 -6.18
N ASP A 75 -24.57 3.18 -7.43
CA ASP A 75 -23.78 2.81 -8.59
C ASP A 75 -22.78 3.93 -8.95
N ALA A 76 -23.18 5.19 -8.78
CA ALA A 76 -22.34 6.37 -9.04
C ALA A 76 -21.10 6.48 -8.13
N VAL A 77 -21.08 5.76 -7.01
CA VAL A 77 -19.98 5.79 -6.04
C VAL A 77 -19.21 4.47 -5.93
N GLN A 78 -19.49 3.50 -6.81
CA GLN A 78 -18.76 2.23 -6.85
C GLN A 78 -17.29 2.45 -7.21
N LEU A 79 -16.40 1.73 -6.52
CA LEU A 79 -14.96 1.77 -6.74
C LEU A 79 -14.49 0.47 -7.38
N GLY A 80 -13.83 0.58 -8.54
CA GLY A 80 -13.06 -0.52 -9.14
C GLY A 80 -11.57 -0.30 -8.89
N LEU A 81 -10.95 -1.21 -8.14
CA LEU A 81 -9.55 -1.10 -7.74
C LEU A 81 -8.74 -2.22 -8.38
N GLY A 82 -7.52 -1.91 -8.79
CA GLY A 82 -6.64 -2.86 -9.47
C GLY A 82 -5.17 -2.62 -9.20
N ALA A 83 -4.41 -3.69 -9.37
CA ALA A 83 -2.96 -3.68 -9.39
C ALA A 83 -2.47 -4.69 -10.43
N SER A 84 -1.27 -4.48 -10.95
CA SER A 84 -0.58 -5.46 -11.80
C SER A 84 0.82 -5.71 -11.27
N ALA A 85 1.42 -6.84 -11.63
CA ALA A 85 2.80 -7.12 -11.26
C ALA A 85 3.51 -7.88 -12.38
N THR A 86 4.80 -7.60 -12.55
CA THR A 86 5.64 -8.23 -13.57
C THR A 86 6.75 -9.06 -12.92
N TYR A 87 6.93 -10.29 -13.41
CA TYR A 87 8.08 -11.12 -13.04
C TYR A 87 9.38 -10.50 -13.57
N GLU A 88 10.33 -10.27 -12.67
CA GLU A 88 11.59 -9.58 -12.99
C GLU A 88 12.69 -10.52 -13.50
N GLY A 89 12.40 -11.81 -13.73
CA GLY A 89 13.42 -12.79 -14.14
C GLY A 89 14.17 -13.44 -12.98
N MET A 90 13.81 -13.14 -11.73
CA MET A 90 14.37 -13.73 -10.51
C MET A 90 13.24 -14.19 -9.58
N ALA A 91 13.33 -15.42 -9.06
CA ALA A 91 12.35 -15.93 -8.10
C ALA A 91 12.29 -15.04 -6.86
N ALA A 92 11.10 -14.89 -6.26
CA ALA A 92 10.86 -13.98 -5.14
C ALA A 92 11.18 -12.49 -5.45
N HIS A 93 11.11 -12.08 -6.72
CA HIS A 93 11.18 -10.68 -7.14
C HIS A 93 9.98 -10.36 -8.02
N SER A 94 9.25 -9.29 -7.68
CA SER A 94 8.07 -8.86 -8.41
C SER A 94 7.96 -7.34 -8.40
N LEU A 95 7.74 -6.75 -9.57
CA LEU A 95 7.55 -5.31 -9.70
C LEU A 95 6.06 -5.01 -9.83
N ALA A 96 5.44 -4.60 -8.72
CA ALA A 96 4.02 -4.27 -8.67
C ALA A 96 3.76 -2.82 -9.07
N LYS A 97 2.58 -2.58 -9.66
CA LYS A 97 2.12 -1.28 -10.12
C LYS A 97 0.67 -1.03 -9.71
N VAL A 98 0.40 0.18 -9.22
CA VAL A 98 -0.94 0.72 -8.95
C VAL A 98 -1.09 2.02 -9.73
N ASP A 99 -2.11 2.12 -10.59
CA ASP A 99 -2.26 3.24 -11.53
C ASP A 99 -3.68 3.78 -11.74
N SER A 100 -4.49 3.22 -12.64
CA SER A 100 -5.88 3.65 -12.85
C SER A 100 -6.82 3.03 -11.81
N TYR A 101 -8.03 3.58 -11.70
CA TYR A 101 -9.12 3.02 -10.92
C TYR A 101 -10.46 3.41 -11.55
N GLU A 102 -11.53 2.70 -11.22
CA GLU A 102 -12.89 3.04 -11.63
C GLU A 102 -13.61 3.79 -10.51
N LEU A 103 -14.40 4.80 -10.87
CA LEU A 103 -15.36 5.47 -9.99
C LEU A 103 -16.67 5.67 -10.76
N GLY A 104 -17.78 5.15 -10.25
CA GLY A 104 -19.08 5.34 -10.89
C GLY A 104 -19.18 4.76 -12.30
N GLY A 105 -18.40 3.70 -12.59
CA GLY A 105 -18.30 3.10 -13.93
C GLY A 105 -17.37 3.82 -14.90
N GLU A 106 -16.64 4.84 -14.45
CA GLU A 106 -15.66 5.56 -15.27
C GLU A 106 -14.21 5.27 -14.86
N THR A 107 -13.37 4.97 -15.85
CA THR A 107 -11.92 4.81 -15.66
C THR A 107 -11.25 6.16 -15.43
N ILE A 108 -10.68 6.33 -14.25
CA ILE A 108 -9.83 7.47 -13.90
C ILE A 108 -8.36 7.06 -14.01
N ALA A 109 -7.67 7.63 -15.01
CA ALA A 109 -6.23 7.49 -15.20
C ALA A 109 -5.56 8.87 -15.10
N ARG A 110 -4.44 8.96 -14.38
CA ARG A 110 -3.68 10.21 -14.20
C ARG A 110 -2.19 9.92 -14.29
N GLU A 111 -1.44 10.74 -15.02
CA GLU A 111 0.02 10.61 -15.11
C GLU A 111 0.72 10.72 -13.74
N THR A 112 0.12 11.45 -12.81
CA THR A 112 0.63 11.63 -11.44
C THR A 112 0.26 10.50 -10.48
N ARG A 113 -0.53 9.52 -10.92
CA ARG A 113 -0.98 8.38 -10.11
C ARG A 113 -0.39 7.11 -10.72
N GLU A 114 0.92 6.97 -10.61
CA GLU A 114 1.62 5.75 -10.97
C GLU A 114 2.61 5.42 -9.86
N TYR A 115 2.31 4.35 -9.12
CA TYR A 115 3.16 3.87 -8.03
C TYR A 115 3.75 2.53 -8.43
N THR A 116 5.08 2.42 -8.35
CA THR A 116 5.81 1.19 -8.59
C THR A 116 6.43 0.72 -7.28
N ILE A 117 6.16 -0.52 -6.91
CA ILE A 117 6.58 -1.09 -5.62
C ILE A 117 7.37 -2.38 -5.91
N PRO A 118 8.68 -2.40 -5.64
CA PRO A 118 9.49 -3.61 -5.77
C PRO A 118 9.27 -4.51 -4.55
N TYR A 119 8.57 -5.62 -4.76
CA TYR A 119 8.41 -6.66 -3.75
C TYR A 119 9.49 -7.74 -3.87
N GLY A 120 9.73 -8.41 -2.75
CA GLY A 120 10.54 -9.61 -2.68
C GLY A 120 10.40 -10.33 -1.35
N ALA A 121 11.51 -10.62 -0.68
CA ALA A 121 11.51 -11.27 0.62
C ALA A 121 12.72 -10.83 1.45
N TRP A 122 12.75 -11.26 2.72
CA TRP A 122 13.84 -10.98 3.65
C TRP A 122 15.16 -11.58 3.18
N LYS A 123 16.22 -10.78 3.25
CA LYS A 123 17.55 -11.20 2.82
C LYS A 123 17.99 -12.53 3.45
N GLU A 124 17.81 -12.70 4.76
CA GLU A 124 18.25 -13.86 5.52
C GLU A 124 17.52 -15.14 5.07
N VAL A 125 16.22 -15.03 4.77
CA VAL A 125 15.42 -16.16 4.29
C VAL A 125 15.87 -16.55 2.89
N LEU A 126 16.12 -15.58 2.02
CA LEU A 126 16.63 -15.82 0.66
C LEU A 126 18.03 -16.43 0.68
N ASP A 127 18.95 -15.90 1.50
CA ASP A 127 20.30 -16.45 1.66
C ASP A 127 20.23 -17.91 2.18
N ALA A 128 19.37 -18.19 3.17
CA ALA A 128 19.17 -19.55 3.70
C ALA A 128 18.52 -20.50 2.67
N GLY A 129 17.64 -19.99 1.82
CA GLY A 129 17.00 -20.72 0.74
C GLY A 129 17.90 -20.95 -0.49
N GLY A 130 19.10 -20.38 -0.52
CA GLY A 130 20.07 -20.56 -1.60
C GLY A 130 19.94 -19.58 -2.76
N TRP A 131 19.26 -18.45 -2.59
CA TRP A 131 19.20 -17.40 -3.61
C TRP A 131 20.57 -16.77 -3.82
N ILE A 132 20.99 -16.65 -5.08
CA ILE A 132 22.24 -16.00 -5.42
C ILE A 132 22.02 -14.50 -5.51
N GLY A 133 22.76 -13.72 -4.72
CA GLY A 133 22.69 -12.26 -4.74
C GLY A 133 21.44 -11.70 -4.03
N ALA A 134 20.97 -12.37 -2.98
CA ALA A 134 19.79 -11.96 -2.23
C ALA A 134 19.85 -10.49 -1.78
N THR A 135 18.80 -9.76 -2.13
CA THR A 135 18.55 -8.37 -1.71
C THR A 135 17.33 -8.32 -0.81
N ASP A 136 17.40 -7.52 0.24
CA ASP A 136 16.27 -7.26 1.11
C ASP A 136 15.21 -6.40 0.39
N ARG A 137 13.96 -6.87 0.38
CA ARG A 137 12.82 -6.18 -0.24
C ARG A 137 11.57 -6.43 0.60
N ILE A 138 10.61 -5.49 0.52
CA ILE A 138 9.32 -5.61 1.18
C ILE A 138 8.65 -6.91 0.72
N GLU A 139 8.21 -7.72 1.68
CA GLU A 139 7.50 -8.94 1.37
C GLU A 139 6.01 -8.62 1.08
N PRO A 140 5.36 -9.26 0.07
CA PRO A 140 3.96 -8.98 -0.29
C PRO A 140 2.95 -9.06 0.87
N VAL A 141 3.11 -10.02 1.79
CA VAL A 141 2.32 -10.14 3.03
C VAL A 141 2.60 -8.96 3.95
N GLU A 142 3.86 -8.54 4.15
CA GLU A 142 4.14 -7.30 4.91
C GLU A 142 3.44 -6.08 4.31
N ALA A 143 3.41 -5.99 2.98
CA ALA A 143 2.69 -4.95 2.28
C ALA A 143 1.17 -5.03 2.52
N ALA A 144 0.59 -6.24 2.50
CA ALA A 144 -0.82 -6.45 2.82
C ALA A 144 -1.15 -6.08 4.29
N LEU A 145 -0.31 -6.43 5.25
CA LEU A 145 -0.47 -6.03 6.66
C LEU A 145 -0.36 -4.50 6.81
N SER A 146 0.58 -3.87 6.09
CA SER A 146 0.72 -2.41 6.08
C SER A 146 -0.51 -1.72 5.49
N ALA A 147 -1.10 -2.29 4.42
CA ALA A 147 -2.32 -1.80 3.81
C ALA A 147 -3.51 -1.96 4.75
N LEU A 148 -3.60 -3.08 5.48
CA LEU A 148 -4.62 -3.27 6.52
C LEU A 148 -4.47 -2.21 7.63
N ALA A 149 -3.27 -2.04 8.19
CA ALA A 149 -3.02 -1.05 9.25
C ALA A 149 -3.43 0.37 8.81
N ALA A 150 -3.02 0.78 7.60
CA ALA A 150 -3.39 2.07 7.04
C ALA A 150 -4.89 2.19 6.81
N CYS A 151 -5.54 1.15 6.28
CA CYS A 151 -6.97 1.17 5.99
C CYS A 151 -7.82 1.23 7.27
N LEU A 152 -7.42 0.56 8.34
CA LEU A 152 -8.04 0.68 9.66
C LEU A 152 -7.97 2.12 10.17
N ASN A 153 -6.79 2.76 10.08
CA ASN A 153 -6.64 4.17 10.45
C ASN A 153 -7.57 5.09 9.64
N VAL A 154 -7.65 4.88 8.32
CA VAL A 154 -8.53 5.66 7.43
C VAL A 154 -10.00 5.46 7.79
N GLY A 155 -10.43 4.22 8.06
CA GLY A 155 -11.79 3.90 8.49
C GLY A 155 -12.16 4.64 9.78
N ILE A 156 -11.27 4.60 10.78
CA ILE A 156 -11.45 5.31 12.06
C ILE A 156 -11.51 6.82 11.84
N SER A 157 -10.55 7.41 11.11
CA SER A 157 -10.48 8.88 10.98
C SER A 157 -11.64 9.47 10.17
N ILE A 158 -12.10 8.79 9.11
CA ILE A 158 -13.27 9.22 8.33
C ILE A 158 -14.52 9.22 9.22
N ASN A 159 -14.74 8.15 9.97
CA ASN A 159 -15.92 8.04 10.82
C ASN A 159 -15.85 9.00 12.02
N ALA A 160 -14.67 9.22 12.61
CA ALA A 160 -14.50 10.22 13.67
C ALA A 160 -14.86 11.62 13.17
N ALA A 161 -14.38 12.02 11.98
CA ALA A 161 -14.73 13.30 11.36
C ALA A 161 -16.24 13.43 11.12
N ALA A 162 -16.88 12.39 10.58
CA ALA A 162 -18.32 12.37 10.34
C ALA A 162 -19.14 12.53 11.63
N ASN A 163 -18.66 11.96 12.74
CA ASN A 163 -19.32 12.00 14.04
C ASN A 163 -18.87 13.17 14.93
N GLY A 164 -17.99 14.06 14.44
CA GLY A 164 -17.48 15.20 15.21
C GLY A 164 -16.62 14.80 16.42
N VAL A 165 -15.92 13.67 16.32
CA VAL A 165 -14.98 13.19 17.34
C VAL A 165 -13.55 13.60 16.97
N GLU A 166 -12.87 14.29 17.88
CA GLU A 166 -11.48 14.70 17.70
C GLU A 166 -10.50 13.57 18.06
N ILE A 167 -9.47 13.42 17.23
CA ILE A 167 -8.38 12.46 17.38
C ILE A 167 -7.09 13.26 17.49
N ASP A 168 -6.41 13.14 18.63
CA ASP A 168 -5.10 13.73 18.85
C ASP A 168 -3.98 12.83 18.33
N SER A 169 -4.15 11.50 18.47
CA SER A 169 -3.21 10.51 17.96
C SER A 169 -3.91 9.20 17.58
N LEU A 170 -3.41 8.53 16.54
CA LEU A 170 -3.89 7.23 16.09
C LEU A 170 -2.74 6.41 15.50
N ARG A 171 -2.53 5.22 16.05
CA ARG A 171 -1.53 4.24 15.59
C ARG A 171 -2.16 2.86 15.57
N THR A 172 -1.93 2.14 14.48
CA THR A 172 -2.34 0.74 14.34
C THR A 172 -1.13 -0.13 14.06
N HIS A 173 -0.99 -1.24 14.79
CA HIS A 173 0.02 -2.26 14.59
C HIS A 173 -0.66 -3.58 14.20
N VAL A 174 -0.27 -4.15 13.06
CA VAL A 174 -0.84 -5.39 12.54
C VAL A 174 0.26 -6.44 12.42
N ARG A 175 -0.01 -7.66 12.87
CA ARG A 175 0.94 -8.77 12.87
C ARG A 175 0.25 -10.11 12.65
N THR A 176 0.94 -11.02 11.97
CA THR A 176 0.57 -12.43 11.82
C THR A 176 1.85 -13.25 11.71
N ASP A 177 1.77 -14.52 12.06
CA ASP A 177 2.75 -15.53 11.68
C ASP A 177 2.24 -16.28 10.44
N PHE A 178 3.17 -16.87 9.68
CA PHE A 178 2.91 -17.60 8.45
C PHE A 178 3.73 -18.89 8.41
N ASP A 179 3.09 -20.03 8.13
CA ASP A 179 3.80 -21.28 7.83
C ASP A 179 4.11 -21.37 6.32
N PRO A 180 5.40 -21.36 5.91
CA PRO A 180 5.77 -21.41 4.51
C PRO A 180 5.68 -22.80 3.88
N ALA A 181 5.21 -23.84 4.58
CA ALA A 181 5.18 -25.21 4.10
C ALA A 181 4.44 -25.36 2.76
N VAL A 182 3.28 -24.74 2.60
CA VAL A 182 2.52 -24.80 1.33
C VAL A 182 3.27 -24.08 0.21
N LEU A 183 3.84 -22.89 0.49
CA LEU A 183 4.63 -22.12 -0.47
C LEU A 183 5.83 -22.90 -1.02
N PHE A 184 6.53 -23.64 -0.16
CA PHE A 184 7.68 -24.47 -0.55
C PHE A 184 7.32 -25.91 -0.92
N SER A 185 6.03 -26.22 -1.11
CA SER A 185 5.54 -27.56 -1.48
C SER A 185 5.96 -28.66 -0.49
N LEU A 186 6.07 -28.33 0.80
CA LEU A 186 6.30 -29.27 1.90
C LEU A 186 4.98 -29.80 2.48
N ALA A 187 3.87 -29.13 2.20
CA ALA A 187 2.49 -29.48 2.53
C ALA A 187 1.61 -29.37 1.27
N ASP A 188 0.48 -30.07 1.25
CA ASP A 188 -0.45 -30.04 0.11
C ASP A 188 -1.28 -28.75 0.08
N LEU A 189 -1.78 -28.36 -1.09
CA LEU A 189 -2.60 -27.14 -1.25
C LEU A 189 -3.87 -27.12 -0.39
N HIS A 190 -4.43 -28.29 -0.02
CA HIS A 190 -5.61 -28.35 0.84
C HIS A 190 -5.33 -27.92 2.29
N GLU A 191 -4.05 -27.82 2.68
CA GLU A 191 -3.59 -27.34 3.99
C GLU A 191 -3.42 -25.81 3.99
N ALA A 192 -3.81 -25.10 2.93
CA ALA A 192 -3.67 -23.65 2.84
C ALA A 192 -4.48 -22.87 3.90
N GLU A 193 -5.53 -23.46 4.47
CA GLU A 193 -6.34 -22.80 5.50
C GLU A 193 -5.60 -22.63 6.85
N SER A 194 -4.59 -23.45 7.13
CA SER A 194 -3.80 -23.37 8.38
C SER A 194 -2.55 -22.48 8.24
N VAL A 195 -2.40 -21.79 7.11
CA VAL A 195 -1.21 -21.00 6.80
C VAL A 195 -1.08 -19.77 7.69
N TYR A 196 -2.20 -19.14 8.04
CA TYR A 196 -2.29 -18.00 8.96
C TYR A 196 -3.28 -18.32 10.08
N GLU A 197 -2.84 -18.28 11.33
CA GLU A 197 -3.71 -18.63 12.48
C GLU A 197 -3.86 -17.48 13.50
N ASN A 198 -3.11 -16.38 13.36
CA ASN A 198 -2.96 -15.40 14.42
C ASN A 198 -2.85 -13.94 13.95
N LEU A 199 -3.57 -13.56 12.90
CA LEU A 199 -3.69 -12.15 12.49
C LEU A 199 -4.29 -11.31 13.62
N THR A 200 -3.57 -10.29 14.05
CA THR A 200 -3.98 -9.38 15.13
C THR A 200 -3.73 -7.93 14.73
N ALA A 201 -4.61 -7.04 15.20
CA ALA A 201 -4.48 -5.60 15.06
C ALA A 201 -4.59 -4.94 16.45
N GLU A 202 -3.59 -4.15 16.81
CA GLU A 202 -3.55 -3.34 18.03
C GLU A 202 -3.71 -1.88 17.64
N ILE A 203 -4.73 -1.21 18.19
CA ILE A 203 -5.06 0.18 17.88
C ILE A 203 -4.85 1.02 19.14
N GLU A 204 -3.96 2.00 19.04
CA GLU A 204 -3.71 3.03 20.05
C GLU A 204 -4.32 4.34 19.54
N ILE A 205 -5.24 4.92 20.31
CA ILE A 205 -5.95 6.14 19.95
C ILE A 205 -6.14 7.03 21.17
N ASP A 206 -5.94 8.34 20.99
CA ASP A 206 -6.15 9.36 22.01
C ASP A 206 -7.02 10.50 21.46
N GLY A 207 -7.90 11.04 22.30
CA GLY A 207 -8.73 12.20 22.03
C GLY A 207 -9.75 12.44 23.16
N PRO A 208 -10.35 13.64 23.27
CA PRO A 208 -11.18 14.02 24.42
C PRO A 208 -12.47 13.20 24.55
N ASP A 209 -13.07 12.80 23.44
CA ASP A 209 -14.37 12.11 23.38
C ASP A 209 -14.28 10.77 22.65
N VAL A 210 -13.09 10.15 22.63
CA VAL A 210 -12.87 8.85 21.98
C VAL A 210 -13.53 7.75 22.80
N ASP A 211 -14.39 6.97 22.14
CA ASP A 211 -15.02 5.78 22.69
C ASP A 211 -14.50 4.51 21.99
N ALA A 212 -14.11 3.50 22.78
CA ALA A 212 -13.47 2.29 22.25
C ALA A 212 -14.43 1.41 21.44
N GLU A 213 -15.73 1.35 21.80
CA GLU A 213 -16.72 0.56 21.07
C GLU A 213 -16.98 1.19 19.69
N GLN A 214 -17.10 2.52 19.63
CA GLN A 214 -17.21 3.26 18.37
C GLN A 214 -15.98 3.07 17.48
N VAL A 215 -14.78 3.10 18.06
CA VAL A 215 -13.53 2.89 17.31
C VAL A 215 -13.46 1.47 16.73
N ASP A 216 -13.84 0.43 17.47
CA ASP A 216 -13.90 -0.94 16.95
C ASP A 216 -14.90 -1.04 15.77
N GLU A 217 -16.07 -0.44 15.90
CA GLU A 217 -17.07 -0.38 14.83
C GLU A 217 -16.51 0.32 13.57
N TRP A 218 -15.85 1.47 13.74
CA TRP A 218 -15.28 2.24 12.64
C TRP A 218 -14.11 1.53 11.96
N ALA A 219 -13.26 0.86 12.74
CA ALA A 219 -12.15 0.05 12.23
C ALA A 219 -12.68 -1.07 11.32
N ARG A 220 -13.75 -1.76 11.72
CA ARG A 220 -14.37 -2.85 10.93
C ARG A 220 -15.04 -2.38 9.63
N ARG A 221 -15.27 -1.08 9.46
CA ARG A 221 -15.76 -0.50 8.19
C ARG A 221 -14.66 -0.35 7.13
N ALA A 222 -13.40 -0.51 7.50
CA ALA A 222 -12.28 -0.43 6.57
C ALA A 222 -12.38 -1.52 5.48
N PRO A 223 -12.37 -1.18 4.18
CA PRO A 223 -12.51 -2.18 3.11
C PRO A 223 -11.48 -3.31 3.17
N VAL A 224 -10.22 -3.00 3.53
CA VAL A 224 -9.17 -4.04 3.65
C VAL A 224 -9.44 -4.99 4.81
N TYR A 225 -10.10 -4.55 5.91
CA TYR A 225 -10.51 -5.46 6.98
C TYR A 225 -11.43 -6.55 6.44
N THR A 226 -12.45 -6.17 5.66
CA THR A 226 -13.37 -7.13 5.04
C THR A 226 -12.65 -8.01 4.02
N LEU A 227 -11.76 -7.44 3.21
CA LEU A 227 -11.00 -8.16 2.18
C LEU A 227 -10.13 -9.29 2.77
N VAL A 228 -9.55 -9.09 3.96
CA VAL A 228 -8.64 -10.07 4.58
C VAL A 228 -9.33 -10.99 5.59
N SER A 229 -10.43 -10.55 6.21
CA SER A 229 -11.09 -11.31 7.28
C SER A 229 -12.21 -12.23 6.80
N LEU A 230 -12.73 -12.02 5.59
CA LEU A 230 -13.76 -12.85 5.00
C LEU A 230 -13.18 -13.75 3.92
N ALA A 231 -13.68 -14.99 3.82
CA ALA A 231 -13.38 -15.86 2.69
C ALA A 231 -13.93 -15.24 1.40
N GLN A 232 -13.08 -15.08 0.39
CA GLN A 232 -13.43 -14.58 -0.94
C GLN A 232 -12.93 -15.57 -1.99
N ASP A 233 -13.74 -15.84 -3.00
CA ASP A 233 -13.30 -16.66 -4.14
C ASP A 233 -12.45 -15.80 -5.08
N VAL A 234 -11.21 -16.23 -5.32
CA VAL A 234 -10.33 -15.60 -6.32
C VAL A 234 -10.45 -16.39 -7.62
N GLU A 235 -11.17 -15.83 -8.59
CA GLU A 235 -11.24 -16.38 -9.93
C GLU A 235 -9.91 -16.16 -10.67
N MET A 236 -9.32 -17.24 -11.17
CA MET A 236 -8.04 -17.21 -11.88
C MET A 236 -8.23 -17.64 -13.34
N ASP A 237 -7.88 -16.76 -14.28
CA ASP A 237 -7.75 -17.10 -15.71
C ASP A 237 -6.26 -17.23 -16.07
N ILE A 238 -5.89 -18.40 -16.62
CA ILE A 238 -4.49 -18.72 -16.97
C ILE A 238 -4.36 -18.85 -18.47
N THR A 239 -3.68 -17.89 -19.08
CA THR A 239 -3.34 -17.93 -20.51
C THR A 239 -1.90 -18.40 -20.71
N THR A 240 -1.71 -19.50 -21.46
CA THR A 240 -0.38 -20.00 -21.87
C THR A 240 -0.20 -19.92 -23.38
N PRO A 241 1.01 -19.65 -23.91
CA PRO A 241 1.28 -19.73 -25.34
C PRO A 241 0.94 -21.13 -25.90
N ALA A 242 0.37 -21.18 -27.10
CA ALA A 242 0.12 -22.46 -27.78
C ALA A 242 1.44 -23.23 -27.98
N LYS A 243 1.43 -24.54 -27.69
CA LYS A 243 2.54 -25.43 -28.02
C LYS A 243 2.84 -25.31 -29.52
N VAL A 244 4.02 -24.81 -29.87
CA VAL A 244 4.52 -24.92 -31.25
C VAL A 244 4.71 -26.42 -31.51
N ALA A 245 3.91 -26.99 -32.41
CA ALA A 245 4.12 -28.36 -32.86
C ALA A 245 5.53 -28.43 -33.48
N GLY A 246 6.41 -29.23 -32.88
CA GLY A 246 7.71 -29.50 -33.47
C GLY A 246 7.52 -30.28 -34.76
N ASP A 247 8.19 -29.85 -35.83
CA ASP A 247 8.41 -30.69 -37.00
C ASP A 247 9.33 -31.85 -36.57
N ASP A 248 8.81 -33.07 -36.60
CA ASP A 248 9.54 -34.33 -36.44
C ASP A 248 10.52 -34.58 -37.61
#